data_AF-A0A2V6UK71-F1
#
_entry.id   AF-A0A2V6UK71-F1
#
_cell.length_a   1.000
_cell.length_b   1.000
_cell.length_c   1.000
_cell.angle_alpha   90.00
_cell.angle_beta   90.00
_cell.angle_gamma   90.00
#
_symmetry.space_group_name_H-M   'P 1'
#
loop_
_entity.id
_entity.type
_entity.pdbx_description
1 polymer ?
#
loop_
_entity_poly.entity_id
_entity_poly.type
_entity_poly.pdbx_seq_one_letter_code
_entity_poly.pdbx_strand_id
1 'polypeptide(L)'
;MMRRLITMLAAGALAVALGATAAGAQDVKQDTREIRQDRRDIRSDTRDIRADRRDVARDRQEIKQDIKNGDTQAAQGARADLRRDRKDLRQDQRGRRADRRDLRQDRRDRRQDVRDRH
;
A
#
# COMPACT_ATOMS: atom_id res chain seq x y z
N MET A 1 14.21 18.11 -13.25
CA MET A 1 14.35 17.88 -11.80
C MET A 1 13.70 16.54 -11.49
N MET A 2 14.49 15.52 -11.15
CA MET A 2 13.97 14.20 -10.81
C MET A 2 13.25 14.30 -9.46
N ARG A 3 11.93 14.07 -9.48
CA ARG A 3 11.12 14.05 -8.26
C ARG A 3 11.43 12.77 -7.52
N ARG A 4 12.16 12.87 -6.41
CA ARG A 4 12.35 11.74 -5.50
C ARG A 4 10.97 11.26 -5.05
N LEU A 5 10.60 10.06 -5.47
CA LEU A 5 9.40 9.33 -5.03
C LEU A 5 9.62 8.92 -3.56
N ILE A 6 9.51 9.88 -2.65
CA ILE A 6 9.37 9.61 -1.21
C ILE A 6 7.87 9.60 -0.91
N THR A 7 7.13 8.74 -1.59
CA THR A 7 5.85 8.27 -1.07
C THR A 7 6.23 7.12 -0.15
N MET A 8 6.67 7.44 1.06
CA MET A 8 6.55 6.49 2.16
C MET A 8 5.06 6.21 2.26
N LEU A 9 4.64 5.12 1.64
CA LEU A 9 3.36 4.54 1.95
C LEU A 9 3.36 4.46 3.47
N ALA A 10 2.45 5.21 4.09
CA ALA A 10 2.05 4.90 5.43
C ALA A 10 1.56 3.47 5.32
N ALA A 11 2.45 2.51 5.57
CA ALA A 11 2.09 1.21 6.04
C ALA A 11 1.37 1.52 7.34
N GLY A 12 0.10 1.93 7.22
CA GLY A 12 -0.81 2.07 8.32
C GLY A 12 -0.68 0.73 8.97
N ALA A 13 -0.05 0.72 10.13
CA ALA A 13 0.15 -0.48 10.90
C ALA A 13 -1.25 -1.04 11.06
N LEU A 14 -1.58 -2.03 10.22
CA LEU A 14 -2.85 -2.68 10.30
C LEU A 14 -2.79 -3.33 11.66
N ALA A 15 -3.50 -2.74 12.61
CA ALA A 15 -3.50 -3.17 13.97
C ALA A 15 -4.09 -4.57 13.92
N VAL A 16 -3.21 -5.58 13.94
CA VAL A 16 -3.63 -6.95 14.16
C VAL A 16 -4.28 -6.94 15.53
N ALA A 17 -5.60 -6.91 15.56
CA ALA A 17 -6.38 -6.99 16.78
C ALA A 17 -6.21 -8.41 17.36
N LEU A 18 -5.07 -8.64 18.02
CA LEU A 18 -4.85 -9.78 18.90
C LEU A 18 -5.71 -9.55 20.14
N GLY A 19 -6.98 -9.99 20.08
CA GLY A 19 -7.93 -9.68 21.14
C GLY A 19 -9.14 -10.60 21.17
N ALA A 20 -8.92 -11.92 21.24
CA ALA A 20 -9.97 -12.85 21.64
C ALA A 20 -10.15 -12.79 23.17
N THR A 21 -10.84 -11.77 23.69
CA THR A 21 -11.44 -11.82 25.03
C THR A 21 -12.86 -11.27 24.97
N ALA A 22 -13.81 -12.11 25.34
CA ALA A 22 -15.25 -11.90 25.16
C ALA A 22 -15.78 -10.60 25.81
N ALA A 23 -16.15 -9.59 25.01
CA ALA A 23 -16.92 -8.42 25.43
C ALA A 23 -17.92 -7.96 24.34
N GLY A 24 -18.94 -8.78 24.08
CA GLY A 24 -19.90 -8.56 23.00
C GLY A 24 -20.55 -7.16 22.90
N ALA A 25 -20.97 -6.79 21.67
CA ALA A 25 -21.62 -5.54 21.19
C ALA A 25 -20.67 -4.38 20.99
N GLN A 26 -19.83 -4.09 21.98
CA GLN A 26 -18.84 -3.03 21.86
C GLN A 26 -17.76 -3.46 20.86
N ASP A 27 -17.34 -4.73 20.91
CA ASP A 27 -16.40 -5.34 19.96
C ASP A 27 -16.89 -5.24 18.50
N VAL A 28 -18.09 -5.73 18.17
CA VAL A 28 -18.63 -5.69 16.79
C VAL A 28 -18.72 -4.26 16.22
N LYS A 29 -19.05 -3.27 17.07
CA LYS A 29 -19.09 -1.85 16.66
C LYS A 29 -17.70 -1.31 16.41
N GLN A 30 -16.73 -1.68 17.24
CA GLN A 30 -15.32 -1.34 17.08
C GLN A 30 -14.75 -1.98 15.81
N ASP A 31 -14.92 -3.29 15.60
CA ASP A 31 -14.50 -4.01 14.38
C ASP A 31 -15.07 -3.36 13.13
N THR A 32 -16.34 -2.94 13.18
CA THR A 32 -16.99 -2.26 12.05
C THR A 32 -16.32 -0.93 11.74
N ARG A 33 -15.85 -0.20 12.75
CA ARG A 33 -15.12 1.06 12.58
C ARG A 33 -13.72 0.81 12.02
N GLU A 34 -13.00 -0.16 12.54
CA GLU A 34 -11.66 -0.55 12.10
C GLU A 34 -11.68 -1.02 10.64
N ILE A 35 -12.57 -1.97 10.30
CA ILE A 35 -12.80 -2.43 8.91
C ILE A 35 -13.13 -1.28 7.95
N ARG A 36 -13.80 -0.21 8.42
CA ARG A 36 -14.08 0.97 7.58
C ARG A 36 -12.83 1.82 7.38
N GLN A 37 -11.98 1.93 8.39
CA GLN A 37 -10.71 2.63 8.33
C GLN A 37 -9.74 1.90 7.37
N ASP A 38 -9.55 0.60 7.52
CA ASP A 38 -8.66 -0.19 6.65
C ASP A 38 -9.06 -0.11 5.17
N ARG A 39 -10.38 -0.07 4.91
CA ARG A 39 -10.88 0.12 3.54
C ARG A 39 -10.51 1.48 2.95
N ARG A 40 -10.46 2.53 3.77
CA ARG A 40 -10.05 3.87 3.34
C ARG A 40 -8.55 3.90 3.09
N ASP A 41 -7.77 3.27 3.96
CA ASP A 41 -6.31 3.23 3.87
C ASP A 41 -5.88 2.44 2.63
N ILE A 42 -6.38 1.21 2.44
CA ILE A 42 -6.15 0.42 1.21
C ILE A 42 -6.52 1.19 -0.06
N ARG A 43 -7.58 2.01 -0.01
CA ARG A 43 -8.00 2.84 -1.15
C ARG A 43 -7.02 3.99 -1.38
N SER A 44 -6.47 4.60 -0.34
CA SER A 44 -5.40 5.58 -0.44
C SER A 44 -4.17 4.95 -1.07
N ASP A 45 -3.71 3.82 -0.53
CA ASP A 45 -2.52 3.13 -1.03
C ASP A 45 -2.66 2.71 -2.48
N THR A 46 -3.87 2.31 -2.88
CA THR A 46 -4.16 1.98 -4.27
C THR A 46 -4.02 3.19 -5.19
N ARG A 47 -4.35 4.41 -4.74
CA ARG A 47 -4.14 5.64 -5.50
C ARG A 47 -2.66 6.01 -5.56
N ASP A 48 -1.96 5.90 -4.44
CA ASP A 48 -0.54 6.25 -4.36
C ASP A 48 0.31 5.32 -5.24
N ILE A 49 0.13 4.00 -5.11
CA ILE A 49 0.74 2.98 -5.99
C ILE A 49 0.45 3.25 -7.48
N ARG A 50 -0.72 3.80 -7.81
CA ARG A 50 -1.04 4.15 -9.21
C ARG A 50 -0.31 5.39 -9.67
N ALA A 51 -0.11 6.38 -8.81
CA ALA A 51 0.69 7.56 -9.09
C ALA A 51 2.17 7.16 -9.30
N ASP A 52 2.75 6.40 -8.37
CA ASP A 52 4.14 5.94 -8.45
C ASP A 52 4.39 5.12 -9.72
N ARG A 53 3.43 4.29 -10.13
CA ARG A 53 3.51 3.55 -11.41
C ARG A 53 3.61 4.47 -12.63
N ARG A 54 2.90 5.61 -12.61
CA ARG A 54 2.94 6.58 -13.71
C ARG A 54 4.28 7.31 -13.72
N ASP A 55 4.80 7.65 -12.54
CA ASP A 55 6.08 8.34 -12.42
C ASP A 55 7.24 7.42 -12.85
N VAL A 56 7.28 6.17 -12.37
CA VAL A 56 8.21 5.13 -12.86
C VAL A 56 8.13 4.93 -14.38
N ALA A 57 6.94 5.05 -14.98
CA ALA A 57 6.78 4.96 -16.42
C ALA A 57 7.36 6.17 -17.16
N ARG A 58 7.21 7.37 -16.58
CA ARG A 58 7.78 8.62 -17.10
C ARG A 58 9.30 8.62 -16.99
N ASP A 59 9.86 8.28 -15.84
CA ASP A 59 11.31 8.24 -15.63
C ASP A 59 11.98 7.26 -16.60
N ARG A 60 11.31 6.14 -16.88
CA ARG A 60 11.78 5.20 -17.92
C ARG A 60 11.81 5.82 -19.32
N GLN A 61 10.85 6.68 -19.66
CA GLN A 61 10.83 7.38 -20.94
C GLN A 61 11.92 8.45 -20.99
N GLU A 62 12.12 9.20 -19.91
CA GLU A 62 13.17 10.22 -19.78
C GLU A 62 14.55 9.58 -19.95
N ILE A 63 14.85 8.49 -19.22
CA ILE A 63 16.09 7.72 -19.37
C ILE A 63 16.32 7.27 -20.83
N LYS A 64 15.26 6.84 -21.51
CA LYS A 64 15.36 6.42 -22.91
C LYS A 64 15.73 7.60 -23.81
N GLN A 65 15.20 8.78 -23.53
CA GLN A 65 15.49 9.99 -24.28
C GLN A 65 16.93 10.48 -24.02
N ASP A 66 17.37 10.48 -22.76
CA ASP A 66 18.75 10.86 -22.39
C ASP A 66 19.78 9.99 -23.10
N ILE A 67 19.54 8.66 -23.14
CA ILE A 67 20.40 7.72 -23.88
C ILE A 67 20.41 8.05 -25.38
N LYS A 68 19.26 8.41 -25.96
CA LYS A 68 19.16 8.76 -27.37
C LYS A 68 19.92 10.06 -27.68
N ASN A 69 19.95 11.00 -26.74
CA ASN A 69 20.63 12.28 -26.87
C ASN A 69 22.14 12.20 -26.58
N GLY A 70 22.63 11.05 -26.08
CA GLY A 70 24.04 10.84 -25.74
C GLY A 70 24.38 11.12 -24.27
N ASP A 71 23.41 11.51 -23.45
CA ASP A 71 23.55 11.86 -22.03
C ASP A 71 23.62 10.61 -21.12
N THR A 72 24.59 9.74 -21.41
CA THR A 72 24.69 8.41 -20.79
C THR A 72 24.97 8.43 -19.29
N GLN A 73 25.69 9.43 -18.78
CA GLN A 73 25.96 9.58 -17.34
C GLN A 73 24.70 9.92 -16.55
N ALA A 74 23.88 10.86 -17.04
CA ALA A 74 22.59 11.21 -16.44
C ALA A 74 21.65 10.00 -16.45
N ALA A 75 21.60 9.27 -17.57
CA ALA A 75 20.82 8.05 -17.70
C ALA A 75 21.25 6.93 -16.73
N GLN A 76 22.53 6.82 -16.38
CA GLN A 76 23.02 5.83 -15.41
C GLN A 76 22.52 6.14 -13.99
N GLY A 77 22.61 7.40 -13.56
CA GLY A 77 22.07 7.84 -12.27
C GLY A 77 20.57 7.59 -12.18
N ALA A 78 19.83 8.01 -13.19
CA ALA A 78 18.37 7.82 -13.27
C ALA A 78 17.96 6.34 -13.29
N ARG A 79 18.75 5.45 -13.90
CA ARG A 79 18.52 3.99 -13.83
C ARG A 79 18.66 3.43 -12.42
N ALA A 80 19.59 3.94 -11.63
CA ALA A 80 19.80 3.49 -10.26
C ALA A 80 18.61 3.91 -9.37
N ASP A 81 18.13 5.15 -9.54
CA ASP A 81 16.95 5.65 -8.84
C ASP A 81 15.69 4.88 -9.25
N LEU A 82 15.45 4.71 -10.56
CA LEU A 82 14.33 3.90 -11.07
C LEU A 82 14.32 2.46 -10.54
N ARG A 83 15.49 1.89 -10.24
CA ARG A 83 15.60 0.56 -9.62
C ARG A 83 15.13 0.57 -8.16
N ARG A 84 15.42 1.64 -7.42
CA ARG A 84 14.95 1.84 -6.04
C ARG A 84 13.44 2.04 -6.02
N ASP A 85 12.92 2.94 -6.85
CA ASP A 85 11.48 3.21 -6.94
C ASP A 85 10.68 1.94 -7.29
N ARG A 86 11.21 1.11 -8.20
CA ARG A 86 10.60 -0.19 -8.52
C ARG A 86 10.63 -1.17 -7.36
N LYS A 87 11.64 -1.12 -6.50
CA LYS A 87 11.74 -1.97 -5.31
C LYS A 87 10.70 -1.52 -4.28
N ASP A 88 10.60 -0.22 -4.04
CA ASP A 88 9.68 0.36 -3.06
C ASP A 88 8.24 0.12 -3.50
N LEU A 89 7.92 0.39 -4.77
CA LEU A 89 6.62 0.07 -5.39
C LEU A 89 6.25 -1.43 -5.29
N ARG A 90 7.23 -2.34 -5.26
CA ARG A 90 6.98 -3.77 -5.04
C ARG A 90 6.70 -4.07 -3.57
N GLN A 91 7.36 -3.41 -2.63
CA GLN A 91 7.10 -3.54 -1.20
C GLN A 91 5.69 -3.03 -0.88
N ASP A 92 5.33 -1.86 -1.40
CA ASP A 92 4.00 -1.26 -1.29
C ASP A 92 2.89 -2.17 -1.80
N GLN A 93 3.10 -2.77 -2.96
CA GLN A 93 2.16 -3.73 -3.52
C GLN A 93 2.01 -4.99 -2.67
N ARG A 94 3.05 -5.39 -1.92
CA ARG A 94 3.00 -6.50 -0.97
C ARG A 94 2.27 -6.08 0.31
N GLY A 95 2.58 -4.91 0.87
CA GLY A 95 1.89 -4.35 2.04
C GLY A 95 0.37 -4.30 1.82
N ARG A 96 -0.08 -3.57 0.79
CA ARG A 96 -1.50 -3.49 0.43
C ARG A 96 -2.16 -4.86 0.17
N ARG A 97 -1.38 -5.88 -0.25
CA ARG A 97 -1.92 -7.25 -0.42
C ARG A 97 -2.11 -7.96 0.93
N ALA A 98 -1.22 -7.72 1.90
CA ALA A 98 -1.36 -8.18 3.28
C ALA A 98 -2.59 -7.53 3.92
N ASP A 99 -2.70 -6.20 3.87
CA ASP A 99 -3.84 -5.47 4.45
C ASP A 99 -5.18 -5.95 3.90
N ARG A 100 -5.21 -6.28 2.59
CA ARG A 100 -6.42 -6.84 1.96
C ARG A 100 -6.75 -8.26 2.44
N ARG A 101 -5.76 -9.07 2.84
CA ARG A 101 -5.98 -10.40 3.42
C ARG A 101 -6.51 -10.27 4.84
N ASP A 102 -5.90 -9.41 5.62
CA ASP A 102 -6.26 -9.20 7.03
C ASP A 102 -7.68 -8.60 7.13
N LEU A 103 -8.00 -7.59 6.31
CA LEU A 103 -9.38 -7.08 6.17
C LEU A 103 -10.41 -8.15 5.78
N ARG A 104 -9.99 -9.23 5.09
CA ARG A 104 -10.90 -10.35 4.80
C ARG A 104 -11.09 -11.23 6.03
N GLN A 105 -10.06 -11.40 6.85
CA GLN A 105 -10.08 -12.14 8.10
C GLN A 105 -10.96 -11.41 9.13
N ASP A 106 -10.75 -10.11 9.36
CA ASP A 106 -11.55 -9.32 10.31
C ASP A 106 -13.04 -9.34 9.96
N ARG A 107 -13.35 -9.35 8.66
CA ARG A 107 -14.74 -9.49 8.18
C ARG A 107 -15.33 -10.87 8.44
N ARG A 108 -14.53 -11.93 8.49
CA ARG A 108 -14.97 -13.28 8.85
C ARG A 108 -15.17 -13.39 10.34
N ASP A 109 -14.26 -12.84 11.13
CA ASP A 109 -14.32 -12.89 12.59
C ASP A 109 -15.51 -12.11 13.11
N ARG A 110 -15.67 -10.85 12.68
CA ARG A 110 -16.88 -10.07 12.96
C ARG A 110 -18.18 -10.77 12.56
N ARG A 111 -18.17 -11.57 11.48
CA ARG A 111 -19.36 -12.34 11.06
C ARG A 111 -19.65 -13.52 11.98
N GLN A 112 -18.61 -14.14 12.55
CA GLN A 112 -18.74 -15.20 13.55
C GLN A 112 -19.23 -14.60 14.87
N ASP A 113 -18.65 -13.49 15.34
CA ASP A 113 -19.06 -12.84 16.59
C ASP A 113 -20.53 -12.40 16.58
N VAL A 114 -21.02 -11.96 15.41
CA VAL A 114 -22.44 -11.65 15.22
C VAL A 114 -23.33 -12.89 15.26
N ARG A 115 -22.85 -14.04 14.76
CA ARG A 115 -23.59 -15.32 14.78
C ARG A 115 -23.65 -15.92 16.18
N ASP A 116 -22.52 -15.96 16.88
CA ASP A 116 -22.41 -16.58 18.21
C ASP A 116 -23.15 -15.79 19.31
N ARG A 117 -23.62 -14.59 18.96
CA ARG A 117 -24.47 -13.73 19.79
C ARG A 117 -25.96 -14.04 19.71
N HIS A 118 -26.38 -14.85 18.76
CA HIS A 118 -27.78 -15.23 18.53
C HIS A 118 -28.00 -16.70 18.90
#